data_AF-A0A4D1MAN2-F1
#
_entry.id   AF-A0A4D1MAN2-F1
#
_cell.length_a   1.000
_cell.length_b   1.000
_cell.length_c   1.000
_cell.angle_alpha   90.00
_cell.angle_beta   90.00
_cell.angle_gamma   90.00
#
_symmetry.space_group_name_H-M   'P 1'
#
loop_
_entity.id
_entity.type
_entity.pdbx_description
1 polymer ?
#
loop_
_entity_poly.entity_id
_entity_poly.type
_entity_poly.pdbx_seq_one_letter_code
_entity_poly.pdbx_strand_id
1 'polypeptide(L)'
;MDNTIIGALIGAVIAIVSTYINARQGYKNSIRLERQKILRDKREQLFINCILAEKVIVSSEITILNFVKNARYHSDSKFDVSRANPLQTMEMLINIYLPEYKKDLQELNNAYQEFHKYYSKYTTPDNFKDMPYSEKVKFISEANSYAKKIYGKLNDIKVKISSNSIV
;
A
#
# COMPACT_ATOMS: atom_id res chain seq x y z
N MET A 1 13.53 -68.71 -14.61
CA MET A 1 13.07 -67.90 -13.46
C MET A 1 13.68 -66.48 -13.49
N ASP A 2 14.45 -66.15 -14.52
CA ASP A 2 15.28 -64.93 -14.58
C ASP A 2 14.57 -63.69 -15.12
N ASN A 3 13.62 -63.87 -16.06
CA ASN A 3 12.89 -62.74 -16.66
C ASN A 3 11.98 -62.01 -15.65
N THR A 4 11.47 -62.70 -14.63
CA THR A 4 10.63 -62.11 -13.58
C THR A 4 11.46 -61.24 -12.62
N ILE A 5 12.68 -61.67 -12.30
CA ILE A 5 13.60 -60.92 -11.42
C ILE A 5 14.14 -59.69 -12.14
N ILE A 6 14.47 -59.80 -13.43
CA ILE A 6 14.92 -58.69 -14.26
C ILE A 6 13.79 -57.66 -14.46
N GLY A 7 12.56 -58.12 -14.71
CA GLY A 7 11.38 -57.24 -14.81
C GLY A 7 11.10 -56.49 -13.50
N ALA A 8 11.25 -57.15 -12.35
CA ALA A 8 11.09 -56.53 -11.03
C ALA A 8 12.16 -55.47 -10.74
N LEU A 9 13.42 -55.72 -11.12
CA LEU A 9 14.52 -54.76 -10.97
C LEU A 9 14.30 -53.51 -11.84
N ILE A 10 13.87 -53.68 -13.09
CA ILE A 10 13.57 -52.56 -14.00
C ILE A 10 12.39 -51.74 -13.44
N GLY A 11 11.33 -52.40 -13.00
CA GLY A 11 10.17 -51.74 -12.37
C GLY A 11 10.54 -50.96 -11.12
N ALA A 12 11.41 -51.52 -10.26
CA ALA A 12 11.88 -50.87 -9.05
C ALA A 12 12.70 -49.60 -9.34
N VAL A 13 13.60 -49.66 -10.33
CA VAL A 13 14.41 -48.50 -10.74
C VAL A 13 13.52 -47.38 -11.32
N ILE A 14 12.55 -47.72 -12.17
CA ILE A 14 11.62 -46.74 -12.74
C ILE A 14 10.78 -46.09 -11.64
N ALA A 15 10.34 -46.85 -10.63
CA ALA A 15 9.58 -46.32 -9.50
C ALA A 15 10.41 -45.34 -8.65
N ILE A 16 11.68 -45.65 -8.37
CA ILE A 16 12.59 -44.77 -7.62
C ILE A 16 12.86 -43.47 -8.39
N VAL A 17 13.12 -43.55 -9.70
CA VAL A 17 13.35 -42.35 -10.53
C VAL A 17 12.09 -41.50 -10.62
N SER A 18 10.93 -42.11 -10.82
CA SER A 18 9.64 -41.41 -10.92
C SER A 18 9.26 -40.72 -9.60
N THR A 19 9.46 -41.39 -8.46
CA THR A 19 9.22 -40.80 -7.14
C THR A 19 10.16 -39.65 -6.85
N TYR A 20 11.44 -39.74 -7.23
CA TYR A 20 12.39 -38.63 -7.10
C TYR A 20 12.00 -37.41 -7.95
N ILE A 21 11.60 -37.61 -9.21
CA ILE A 21 11.14 -36.53 -10.09
C ILE A 21 9.87 -35.89 -9.52
N ASN A 22 8.89 -36.70 -9.10
CA ASN A 22 7.65 -36.21 -8.51
C ASN A 22 7.88 -35.45 -7.20
N ALA A 23 8.79 -35.91 -6.34
CA ALA A 23 9.16 -35.20 -5.12
C ALA A 23 9.81 -33.85 -5.42
N ARG A 24 10.72 -33.80 -6.42
CA ARG A 24 11.38 -32.55 -6.84
C ARG A 24 10.41 -31.56 -7.48
N GLN A 25 9.50 -32.06 -8.31
CA GLN A 25 8.43 -31.26 -8.94
C GLN A 25 7.45 -30.75 -7.87
N GLY A 26 7.04 -31.61 -6.94
CA GLY A 26 6.16 -31.29 -5.82
C GLY A 26 6.74 -30.21 -4.92
N TYR A 27 8.04 -30.30 -4.59
CA TYR A 27 8.73 -29.29 -3.80
C TYR A 27 8.83 -27.93 -4.51
N LYS A 28 9.12 -27.92 -5.82
CA LYS A 28 9.11 -26.65 -6.59
C LYS A 28 7.71 -26.04 -6.64
N ASN A 29 6.68 -26.87 -6.83
CA ASN A 29 5.30 -26.43 -6.86
C ASN A 29 4.83 -25.92 -5.49
N SER A 30 5.22 -26.56 -4.39
CA SER A 30 4.87 -26.10 -3.03
C SER A 30 5.49 -24.74 -2.72
N ILE A 31 6.78 -24.53 -3.01
CA ILE A 31 7.43 -23.21 -2.86
C ILE A 31 6.73 -22.15 -3.71
N ARG A 32 6.38 -22.49 -4.95
CA ARG A 32 5.69 -21.57 -5.86
C ARG A 32 4.32 -21.17 -5.30
N LEU A 33 3.54 -22.14 -4.83
CA LEU A 33 2.23 -21.91 -4.21
C LEU A 33 2.35 -21.06 -2.94
N GLU A 34 3.34 -21.34 -2.10
CA GLU A 34 3.60 -20.56 -0.89
C GLU A 34 3.97 -19.11 -1.22
N ARG A 35 4.85 -18.89 -2.20
CA ARG A 35 5.17 -17.54 -2.68
C ARG A 35 3.94 -16.81 -3.22
N GLN A 36 3.09 -17.49 -4.00
CA GLN A 36 1.84 -16.89 -4.51
C GLN A 36 0.89 -16.51 -3.37
N LYS A 37 0.75 -17.36 -2.35
CA LYS A 37 -0.05 -17.05 -1.15
C LYS A 37 0.49 -15.82 -0.42
N ILE A 38 1.81 -15.75 -0.21
CA ILE A 38 2.45 -14.59 0.43
C ILE A 38 2.17 -13.31 -0.38
N LEU A 39 2.40 -13.33 -1.70
CA LEU A 39 2.17 -12.17 -2.55
C LEU A 39 0.70 -11.72 -2.53
N ARG A 40 -0.25 -12.67 -2.50
CA ARG A 40 -1.68 -12.36 -2.36
C ARG A 40 -1.98 -11.68 -1.02
N ASP A 41 -1.48 -12.22 0.09
CA ASP A 41 -1.61 -11.62 1.42
C ASP A 41 -1.03 -10.19 1.46
N LYS A 42 0.14 -9.97 0.84
CA LYS A 42 0.76 -8.64 0.78
C LYS A 42 -0.02 -7.65 -0.07
N ARG A 43 -0.67 -8.11 -1.15
CA ARG A 43 -1.57 -7.27 -1.97
C ARG A 43 -2.82 -6.86 -1.18
N GLU A 44 -3.39 -7.77 -0.41
CA GLU A 44 -4.53 -7.47 0.45
C GLU A 44 -4.15 -6.47 1.56
N GLN A 45 -2.98 -6.65 2.19
CA GLN A 45 -2.43 -5.67 3.15
C GLN A 45 -2.20 -4.31 2.49
N LEU A 46 -1.67 -4.27 1.26
CA LEU A 46 -1.48 -3.01 0.53
C LEU A 46 -2.83 -2.32 0.24
N PHE A 47 -3.86 -3.08 -0.14
CA PHE A 47 -5.21 -2.57 -0.38
C PHE A 47 -5.82 -1.95 0.89
N ILE A 48 -5.72 -2.64 2.02
CA ILE A 48 -6.18 -2.12 3.32
C ILE A 48 -5.45 -0.83 3.68
N ASN A 49 -4.13 -0.77 3.48
CA ASN A 49 -3.36 0.44 3.75
C ASN A 49 -3.75 1.61 2.83
N CYS A 50 -4.16 1.36 1.59
CA CYS A 50 -4.71 2.41 0.73
C CYS A 50 -5.99 3.02 1.33
N ILE A 51 -6.88 2.21 1.88
CA ILE A 51 -8.11 2.67 2.55
C ILE A 51 -7.76 3.45 3.83
N LEU A 52 -6.78 2.99 4.61
CA LEU A 52 -6.35 3.68 5.82
C LEU A 52 -5.71 5.04 5.49
N ALA A 53 -4.86 5.09 4.46
CA ALA A 53 -4.27 6.34 3.98
C ALA A 53 -5.35 7.34 3.55
N GLU A 54 -6.36 6.89 2.81
CA GLU A 54 -7.51 7.71 2.40
C GLU A 54 -8.21 8.34 3.61
N LYS A 55 -8.49 7.56 4.66
CA LYS A 55 -9.10 8.06 5.91
C LYS A 55 -8.23 9.11 6.62
N VAL A 56 -6.91 8.94 6.62
CA VAL A 56 -5.98 9.91 7.21
C VAL A 56 -6.00 11.24 6.45
N ILE A 57 -6.04 11.20 5.11
CA ILE A 57 -6.14 12.42 4.29
C ILE A 57 -7.48 13.12 4.50
N VAL A 58 -8.60 12.39 4.52
CA VAL A 58 -9.94 12.97 4.79
C VAL A 58 -9.94 13.69 6.13
N SER A 59 -9.39 13.06 7.16
CA SER A 59 -9.28 13.65 8.50
C SER A 59 -8.42 14.93 8.50
N SER A 60 -7.33 14.92 7.72
CA SER A 60 -6.44 16.07 7.55
C SER A 60 -7.12 17.23 6.80
N GLU A 61 -7.89 16.95 5.75
CA GLU A 61 -8.67 17.95 5.01
C GLU A 61 -9.74 18.62 5.89
N ILE A 62 -10.49 17.83 6.67
CA ILE A 62 -11.48 18.36 7.62
C ILE A 62 -10.81 19.28 8.63
N THR A 63 -9.63 18.89 9.11
CA THR A 63 -8.83 19.70 10.04
C THR A 63 -8.43 21.03 9.39
N ILE A 64 -7.84 21.00 8.19
CA ILE A 64 -7.47 22.21 7.44
C ILE A 64 -8.69 23.13 7.26
N LEU A 65 -9.82 22.58 6.83
CA LEU A 65 -11.06 23.35 6.63
C LEU A 65 -11.53 24.02 7.92
N ASN A 66 -11.57 23.28 9.04
CA ASN A 66 -12.07 23.81 10.30
C ASN A 66 -11.13 24.89 10.88
N PHE A 67 -9.82 24.71 10.80
CA PHE A 67 -8.86 25.67 11.34
C PHE A 67 -8.69 26.93 10.49
N VAL A 68 -8.61 26.79 9.17
CA VAL A 68 -8.49 27.95 8.27
C VAL A 68 -9.76 28.79 8.30
N LYS A 69 -10.94 28.16 8.43
CA LYS A 69 -12.22 28.88 8.55
C LYS A 69 -12.41 29.58 9.89
N ASN A 70 -12.02 28.94 10.99
CA ASN A 70 -12.35 29.45 12.32
C ASN A 70 -11.24 30.29 12.97
N ALA A 71 -9.99 30.24 12.48
CA ALA A 71 -8.82 30.97 12.97
C ALA A 71 -8.65 31.00 14.51
N ARG A 72 -9.33 30.11 15.23
CA ARG A 72 -9.29 29.97 16.67
C ARG A 72 -8.60 28.66 16.98
N TYR A 73 -7.54 28.79 17.75
CA TYR A 73 -6.76 27.70 18.31
C TYR A 73 -7.68 26.75 19.09
N HIS A 74 -7.65 25.47 18.76
CA HIS A 74 -8.10 24.41 19.65
C HIS A 74 -6.86 23.58 19.98
N SER A 75 -6.31 23.80 21.18
CA SER A 75 -5.12 23.11 21.72
C SER A 75 -5.31 21.61 21.90
N ASP A 76 -6.56 21.15 21.87
CA ASP A 76 -6.92 19.89 22.53
C ASP A 76 -7.00 18.69 21.58
N SER A 77 -6.90 18.90 20.27
CA SER A 77 -6.79 17.81 19.29
C SER A 77 -5.33 17.59 18.88
N LYS A 78 -4.49 17.12 19.81
CA LYS A 78 -3.23 16.47 19.42
C LYS A 78 -3.58 15.19 18.67
N PHE A 79 -3.36 15.20 17.37
CA PHE A 79 -3.50 13.99 16.56
C PHE A 79 -2.54 12.92 17.10
N ASP A 80 -3.10 11.76 17.38
CA ASP A 80 -2.36 10.59 17.84
C ASP A 80 -1.51 10.04 16.68
N VAL A 81 -0.26 10.51 16.62
CA VAL A 81 0.79 10.03 15.72
C VAL A 81 1.33 8.64 16.11
N SER A 82 0.78 7.98 17.13
CA SER A 82 1.27 6.67 17.60
C SER A 82 0.94 5.49 16.68
N ARG A 83 0.02 5.65 15.72
CA ARG A 83 -0.26 4.59 14.74
C ARG A 83 0.75 4.67 13.60
N ALA A 84 1.35 3.52 13.26
CA ALA A 84 2.22 3.40 12.08
C ALA A 84 1.57 4.07 10.88
N ASN A 85 2.27 5.04 10.27
CA ASN A 85 1.74 5.80 9.16
C ASN A 85 1.41 4.81 8.02
N PRO A 86 0.15 4.72 7.54
CA PRO A 86 -0.21 3.81 6.47
C PRO A 86 0.72 3.91 5.26
N LEU A 87 1.25 5.10 4.99
CA LEU A 87 2.23 5.34 3.92
C LEU A 87 3.56 4.60 4.14
N GLN A 88 4.09 4.57 5.36
CA GLN A 88 5.32 3.83 5.68
C GLN A 88 5.13 2.32 5.51
N THR A 89 3.95 1.82 5.91
CA THR A 89 3.59 0.41 5.69
C THR A 89 3.49 0.11 4.19
N MET A 90 2.92 1.02 3.39
CA MET A 90 2.89 0.88 1.93
C MET A 90 4.29 0.86 1.32
N GLU A 91 5.19 1.74 1.76
CA GLU A 91 6.59 1.77 1.31
C GLU A 91 7.30 0.44 1.56
N MET A 92 7.15 -0.11 2.78
CA MET A 92 7.72 -1.41 3.13
C MET A 92 7.16 -2.52 2.23
N LEU A 93 5.83 -2.61 2.10
CA LEU A 93 5.17 -3.66 1.31
C LEU A 93 5.62 -3.63 -0.16
N ILE A 94 5.67 -2.44 -0.75
CA ILE A 94 6.02 -2.24 -2.17
C ILE A 94 7.50 -2.50 -2.40
N ASN A 95 8.38 -2.07 -1.50
CA ASN A 95 9.81 -2.25 -1.70
C ASN A 95 10.27 -3.70 -1.53
N ILE A 96 9.66 -4.45 -0.61
CA ILE A 96 10.06 -5.82 -0.28
C ILE A 96 9.32 -6.85 -1.13
N TYR A 97 8.01 -6.69 -1.30
CA TYR A 97 7.15 -7.75 -1.85
C TYR A 97 6.50 -7.42 -3.18
N LEU A 98 6.17 -6.14 -3.40
CA LEU A 98 5.34 -5.72 -4.54
C LEU A 98 6.01 -4.61 -5.38
N PRO A 99 7.20 -4.86 -5.96
CA PRO A 99 7.96 -3.83 -6.67
C PRO A 99 7.24 -3.28 -7.90
N GLU A 100 6.22 -3.98 -8.41
CA GLU A 100 5.39 -3.53 -9.55
C GLU A 100 4.59 -2.25 -9.27
N TYR A 101 4.48 -1.81 -8.00
CA TYR A 101 3.82 -0.57 -7.59
C TYR A 101 4.79 0.57 -7.23
N LYS A 102 6.11 0.41 -7.43
CA LYS A 102 7.11 1.43 -7.04
C LYS A 102 6.87 2.81 -7.67
N LYS A 103 6.49 2.84 -8.95
CA LYS A 103 6.18 4.09 -9.64
C LYS A 103 4.95 4.78 -9.03
N ASP A 104 3.91 3.99 -8.75
CA ASP A 104 2.68 4.48 -8.13
C ASP A 104 2.96 5.06 -6.73
N LEU A 105 3.82 4.38 -5.95
CA LEU A 105 4.30 4.85 -4.64
C LEU A 105 5.08 6.16 -4.74
N GLN A 106 5.96 6.31 -5.73
CA GLN A 106 6.73 7.55 -5.90
C GLN A 106 5.81 8.73 -6.21
N GLU A 107 4.84 8.56 -7.11
CA GLU A 107 3.86 9.60 -7.43
C GLU A 107 2.96 9.94 -6.21
N LEU A 108 2.54 8.93 -5.45
CA LEU A 108 1.81 9.09 -4.20
C LEU A 108 2.61 9.89 -3.17
N ASN A 109 3.89 9.54 -2.96
CA ASN A 109 4.78 10.22 -2.02
C ASN A 109 4.99 11.69 -2.41
N ASN A 110 5.17 11.98 -3.69
CA ASN A 110 5.30 13.36 -4.17
C ASN A 110 4.03 14.18 -3.87
N ALA A 111 2.85 13.63 -4.16
CA ALA A 111 1.59 14.31 -3.87
C ALA A 111 1.37 14.48 -2.35
N TYR A 112 1.74 13.47 -1.56
CA TYR A 112 1.65 13.50 -0.10
C TYR A 112 2.59 14.55 0.50
N GLN A 113 3.83 14.67 0.02
CA GLN A 113 4.79 15.68 0.47
C GLN A 113 4.25 17.09 0.22
N GLU A 114 3.70 17.35 -0.97
CA GLU A 114 3.10 18.65 -1.26
C GLU A 114 1.89 18.93 -0.36
N PHE A 115 0.99 17.96 -0.17
CA PHE A 115 -0.14 18.09 0.76
C PHE A 115 0.33 18.35 2.20
N HIS A 116 1.37 17.64 2.65
CA HIS A 116 1.92 17.78 3.99
C HIS A 116 2.48 19.18 4.26
N LYS A 117 2.95 19.91 3.25
CA LYS A 117 3.35 21.32 3.41
C LYS A 117 2.16 22.19 3.87
N TYR A 118 0.97 21.96 3.33
CA TYR A 118 -0.24 22.68 3.77
C TYR A 118 -0.64 22.26 5.19
N TYR A 119 -0.57 20.97 5.49
CA TYR A 119 -0.85 20.46 6.84
C TYR A 119 0.16 20.98 7.88
N SER A 120 1.44 21.10 7.54
CA SER A 120 2.47 21.61 8.45
C SER A 120 2.25 23.09 8.80
N LYS A 121 1.72 23.90 7.88
CA LYS A 121 1.36 25.29 8.17
C LYS A 121 0.23 25.41 9.19
N TYR A 122 -0.59 24.37 9.35
CA TYR A 122 -1.62 24.32 10.40
C TYR A 122 -1.03 24.23 11.82
N THR A 123 0.15 23.64 12.02
CA THR A 123 0.77 23.60 13.37
C THR A 123 1.20 24.97 13.89
N THR A 124 1.13 25.99 13.02
CA THR A 124 1.39 27.40 13.33
C THR A 124 0.18 28.27 12.93
N PRO A 125 -0.93 28.22 13.69
CA PRO A 125 -2.20 28.87 13.34
C PRO A 125 -2.12 30.39 13.16
N ASP A 126 -1.13 31.04 13.77
CA ASP A 126 -0.87 32.49 13.62
C ASP A 126 -0.66 32.89 12.15
N ASN A 127 -0.19 31.97 11.30
CA ASN A 127 -0.04 32.19 9.85
C ASN A 127 -1.35 32.56 9.14
N PHE A 128 -2.50 32.28 9.74
CA PHE A 128 -3.82 32.51 9.14
C PHE A 128 -4.60 33.63 9.82
N LYS A 129 -4.09 34.23 10.89
CA LYS A 129 -4.81 35.24 11.68
C LYS A 129 -5.13 36.48 10.86
N ASP A 130 -4.12 37.00 10.17
CA ASP A 130 -4.21 38.23 9.36
C ASP A 130 -4.34 37.95 7.86
N MET A 131 -4.44 36.68 7.46
CA MET A 131 -4.57 36.30 6.06
C MET A 131 -5.94 36.71 5.49
N PRO A 132 -5.99 37.41 4.34
CA PRO A 132 -7.24 37.76 3.67
C PRO A 132 -8.10 36.53 3.35
N TYR A 133 -9.42 36.70 3.37
CA TYR A 133 -10.35 35.61 3.07
C TYR A 133 -10.09 34.97 1.69
N SER A 134 -9.78 35.79 0.67
CA SER A 134 -9.45 35.31 -0.68
C SER A 134 -8.22 34.38 -0.69
N GLU A 135 -7.20 34.68 0.11
CA GLU A 135 -6.00 33.85 0.25
C GLU A 135 -6.28 32.56 1.02
N LYS A 136 -7.13 32.61 2.05
CA LYS A 136 -7.60 31.41 2.76
C LYS A 136 -8.35 30.45 1.83
N VAL A 137 -9.22 30.97 0.97
CA VAL A 137 -9.94 30.16 -0.03
C VAL A 137 -8.96 29.54 -1.03
N LYS A 138 -7.98 30.31 -1.51
CA LYS A 138 -6.95 29.80 -2.42
C LYS A 138 -6.12 28.69 -1.78
N PHE A 139 -5.70 28.88 -0.52
CA PHE A 139 -4.95 27.87 0.25
C PHE A 139 -5.72 26.56 0.38
N ILE A 140 -7.01 26.63 0.77
CA ILE A 140 -7.89 25.44 0.87
C ILE A 140 -8.03 24.76 -0.48
N SER A 141 -8.23 25.52 -1.55
CA SER A 141 -8.39 24.99 -2.91
C SER A 141 -7.13 24.24 -3.37
N GLU A 142 -5.95 24.80 -3.12
CA GLU A 142 -4.67 24.17 -3.43
C GLU A 142 -4.45 22.88 -2.62
N ALA A 143 -4.70 22.91 -1.30
CA ALA A 143 -4.62 21.71 -0.45
C ALA A 143 -5.56 20.60 -0.95
N ASN A 144 -6.82 20.93 -1.27
CA ASN A 144 -7.80 19.98 -1.81
C ASN A 144 -7.37 19.41 -3.18
N SER A 145 -6.67 20.20 -4.00
CA SER A 145 -6.13 19.71 -5.29
C SER A 145 -5.11 18.59 -5.08
N TYR A 146 -4.21 18.73 -4.11
CA TYR A 146 -3.25 17.67 -3.78
C TYR A 146 -3.93 16.46 -3.13
N ALA A 147 -4.91 16.66 -2.25
CA ALA A 147 -5.70 15.56 -1.68
C ALA A 147 -6.41 14.75 -2.78
N LYS A 148 -7.02 15.40 -3.77
CA LYS A 148 -7.61 14.74 -4.95
C LYS A 148 -6.60 13.92 -5.73
N LYS A 149 -5.37 14.42 -5.92
CA LYS A 149 -4.30 13.64 -6.56
C LYS A 149 -3.94 12.39 -5.76
N ILE A 150 -3.86 12.51 -4.44
CA ILE A 150 -3.61 11.39 -3.53
C ILE A 150 -4.74 10.36 -3.65
N TYR A 151 -6.01 10.79 -3.60
CA TYR A 151 -7.16 9.89 -3.77
C TYR A 151 -7.15 9.17 -5.11
N GLY A 152 -6.85 9.90 -6.20
CA GLY A 152 -6.69 9.31 -7.52
C GLY A 152 -5.63 8.20 -7.52
N LYS A 153 -4.45 8.46 -6.96
CA LYS A 153 -3.35 7.47 -6.92
C LYS A 153 -3.64 6.27 -6.02
N LEU A 154 -4.24 6.49 -4.86
CA LEU A 154 -4.70 5.40 -4.00
C LEU A 154 -5.73 4.54 -4.73
N ASN A 155 -6.62 5.15 -5.50
CA ASN A 155 -7.59 4.42 -6.30
C ASN A 155 -6.94 3.64 -7.45
N ASP A 156 -5.98 4.23 -8.17
CA ASP A 156 -5.20 3.55 -9.21
C ASP A 156 -4.54 2.28 -8.66
N ILE A 157 -3.89 2.37 -7.49
CA ILE A 157 -3.27 1.23 -6.81
C ILE A 157 -4.32 0.18 -6.45
N LYS A 158 -5.45 0.57 -5.84
CA LYS A 158 -6.55 -0.33 -5.49
C LYS A 158 -7.08 -1.08 -6.72
N VAL A 159 -7.36 -0.38 -7.81
CA VAL A 159 -7.83 -0.96 -9.07
C VAL A 159 -6.83 -1.96 -9.63
N LYS A 160 -5.54 -1.58 -9.68
CA LYS A 160 -4.45 -2.44 -10.17
C LYS A 160 -4.28 -3.70 -9.31
N ILE A 161 -4.46 -3.61 -7.99
CA ILE A 161 -4.50 -4.79 -7.10
C ILE A 161 -5.67 -5.70 -7.47
N SER A 162 -6.87 -5.14 -7.60
CA SER A 162 -8.09 -5.91 -7.93
C SER A 162 -7.99 -6.60 -9.29
N SER A 163 -7.42 -5.95 -10.30
CA SER A 163 -7.18 -6.55 -11.63
C SER A 163 -6.15 -7.69 -11.56
N ASN A 164 -5.12 -7.56 -10.71
CA ASN A 164 -4.07 -8.58 -10.54
C ASN A 164 -4.49 -9.75 -9.64
N SER A 165 -5.65 -9.68 -8.99
CA SER A 165 -6.22 -10.77 -8.17
C SER A 165 -7.16 -11.71 -8.93
N ILE A 166 -7.40 -11.47 -10.23
CA ILE A 166 -8.31 -12.26 -11.09
C ILE A 166 -7.58 -13.40 -11.84
N VAL A 167 -6.29 -13.65 -11.56
CA VAL A 167 -5.50 -14.74 -12.17
C VAL A 167 -5.07 -15.77 -11.15
#